data_AF-A0A2S4XGU8-F1
#
_entry.id   AF-A0A2S4XGU8-F1
#
_cell.length_a   1.000
_cell.length_b   1.000
_cell.length_c   1.000
_cell.angle_alpha   90.00
_cell.angle_beta   90.00
_cell.angle_gamma   90.00
#
_symmetry.space_group_name_H-M   'P 1'
#
loop_
_entity.id
_entity.type
_entity.pdbx_description
1 polymer ?
#
loop_
_entity_poly.entity_id
_entity_poly.type
_entity_poly.pdbx_seq_one_letter_code
_entity_poly.pdbx_strand_id
1 'polypeptide(L)'
;TAIANALAQSKDMLHAQQRFMRHLVREGHLDRALEFLPTDRQIRERLAQGQGLTGPETAVLLAYTKITVSEELLATSLPDDPYLRELLHCYFPAALREGFADRIDNHPLHREITTTVLVNDTVNTG
;
A
#
# COMPACT_ATOMS: atom_id res chain seq x y z
N THR A 1 -4.39 7.90 11.91
CA THR A 1 -4.26 6.79 10.93
C THR A 1 -3.83 7.36 9.60
N ALA A 2 -3.06 6.63 8.78
CA ALA A 2 -2.36 7.11 7.58
C ALA A 2 -3.12 8.15 6.72
N ILE A 3 -4.44 7.96 6.48
CA ILE A 3 -5.26 8.92 5.73
C ILE A 3 -5.34 10.30 6.42
N ALA A 4 -5.50 10.33 7.75
CA ALA A 4 -5.54 11.59 8.52
C ALA A 4 -4.19 12.33 8.49
N ASN A 5 -3.06 11.59 8.50
CA ASN A 5 -1.73 12.18 8.35
C ASN A 5 -1.51 12.73 6.94
N ALA A 6 -1.90 11.95 5.92
CA ALA A 6 -1.84 12.38 4.52
C ALA A 6 -2.70 13.63 4.25
N LEU A 7 -3.85 13.75 4.91
CA LEU A 7 -4.70 14.95 4.85
C LEU A 7 -4.05 16.16 5.56
N ALA A 8 -3.41 15.93 6.71
CA ALA A 8 -2.71 16.97 7.48
C ALA A 8 -1.49 17.56 6.73
N GLN A 9 -0.84 16.78 5.86
CA GLN A 9 0.31 17.19 5.03
C GLN A 9 -0.04 17.42 3.55
N SER A 10 -1.33 17.50 3.21
CA SER A 10 -1.81 17.30 1.83
C SER A 10 -1.32 18.31 0.79
N LYS A 11 -0.97 19.54 1.18
CA LYS A 11 -0.38 20.53 0.26
C LYS A 11 1.01 20.13 -0.22
N ASP A 12 1.88 19.74 0.72
CA ASP A 12 3.29 19.43 0.42
C ASP A 12 3.40 18.07 -0.29
N MET A 13 2.45 17.17 -0.04
CA MET A 13 2.40 15.85 -0.62
C MET A 13 1.82 15.80 -2.04
N LEU A 14 1.05 16.81 -2.48
CA LEU A 14 0.33 16.75 -3.76
C LEU A 14 1.27 16.58 -4.96
N HIS A 15 2.47 17.17 -4.93
CA HIS A 15 3.50 16.97 -5.96
C HIS A 15 4.01 15.52 -6.02
N ALA A 16 4.23 14.89 -4.86
CA ALA A 16 4.64 13.50 -4.77
C ALA A 16 3.52 12.55 -5.23
N GLN A 17 2.29 12.80 -4.78
CA GLN A 17 1.09 12.07 -5.18
C GLN A 17 0.84 12.17 -6.70
N GLN A 18 1.04 13.36 -7.29
CA GLN A 18 0.93 13.53 -8.75
C GLN A 18 1.97 12.70 -9.50
N ARG A 19 3.23 12.71 -9.06
CA ARG A 19 4.29 11.90 -9.66
C ARG A 19 3.96 10.41 -9.58
N PHE A 20 3.46 9.96 -8.42
CA PHE A 20 3.09 8.57 -8.22
C PHE A 20 1.90 8.16 -9.10
N MET A 21 0.84 8.98 -9.17
CA MET A 21 -0.27 8.74 -10.11
C MET A 21 0.20 8.62 -11.57
N ARG A 22 1.12 9.49 -12.01
CA ARG A 22 1.68 9.38 -13.38
C ARG A 22 2.47 8.10 -13.58
N HIS A 23 3.24 7.68 -12.58
CA HIS A 23 3.98 6.43 -12.62
C HIS A 23 3.02 5.24 -12.76
N LEU A 24 2.00 5.14 -11.91
CA LEU A 24 1.00 4.07 -11.98
C LEU A 24 0.25 4.02 -13.31
N VAL A 25 -0.10 5.18 -13.88
CA VAL A 25 -0.73 5.24 -15.22
C VAL A 25 0.24 4.71 -16.29
N ARG A 26 1.52 5.09 -16.22
CA ARG A 26 2.53 4.68 -17.20
C ARG A 26 2.81 3.18 -17.16
N GLU A 27 2.84 2.58 -15.96
CA GLU A 27 2.99 1.13 -15.78
C GLU A 27 1.69 0.36 -16.10
N GLY A 28 0.58 1.05 -16.36
CA GLY A 28 -0.71 0.44 -16.68
C GLY A 28 -1.50 -0.05 -15.47
N HIS A 29 -1.07 0.26 -14.25
CA HIS A 29 -1.78 -0.10 -13.03
C HIS A 29 -3.00 0.79 -12.77
N LEU A 30 -2.99 2.06 -13.21
CA LEU A 30 -4.02 3.04 -12.87
C LEU A 30 -4.68 3.67 -14.10
N ASP A 31 -6.02 3.65 -14.12
CA ASP A 31 -6.83 4.54 -14.97
C ASP A 31 -7.48 5.62 -14.10
N ARG A 32 -7.02 6.87 -14.25
CA ARG A 32 -7.50 8.00 -13.45
C ARG A 32 -8.98 8.33 -13.69
N ALA A 33 -9.49 8.10 -14.90
CA ALA A 33 -10.87 8.42 -15.22
C ALA A 33 -11.81 7.40 -14.58
N LEU A 34 -11.43 6.12 -14.60
CA LEU A 34 -12.18 5.05 -13.93
C LEU A 34 -12.23 5.26 -12.42
N GLU A 35 -11.12 5.70 -11.84
CA GLU A 35 -10.96 5.91 -10.39
C GLU A 35 -11.38 7.30 -9.91
N PHE A 36 -11.94 8.13 -10.80
CA PHE A 36 -12.37 9.51 -10.51
C PHE A 36 -11.26 10.39 -9.90
N LEU A 37 -9.99 10.12 -10.24
CA LEU A 37 -8.84 10.90 -9.79
C LEU A 37 -8.68 12.18 -10.63
N PRO A 38 -8.20 13.29 -10.02
CA PRO A 38 -8.09 14.57 -10.71
C PRO A 38 -7.10 14.46 -11.87
N THR A 39 -7.32 15.23 -12.93
CA THR A 39 -6.40 15.41 -14.07
C THR A 39 -5.21 16.30 -13.71
N ASP A 40 -4.19 16.31 -14.57
CA ASP A 40 -3.01 17.18 -14.37
C ASP A 40 -3.36 18.68 -14.35
N ARG A 41 -4.40 19.09 -15.08
CA ARG A 41 -4.91 20.46 -15.03
C ARG A 41 -5.52 20.78 -13.66
N GLN A 42 -6.39 19.90 -13.17
CA GLN A 42 -7.02 20.05 -11.85
C GLN A 42 -6.00 20.03 -10.72
N ILE A 43 -4.96 19.20 -10.80
CA ILE A 43 -3.88 19.20 -9.81
C ILE A 43 -3.13 20.54 -9.80
N ARG A 44 -2.83 21.13 -10.96
CA ARG A 44 -2.20 22.46 -11.03
C ARG A 44 -3.07 23.55 -10.41
N GLU A 45 -4.37 23.52 -10.69
CA GLU A 45 -5.34 24.47 -10.10
C GLU A 45 -5.38 24.33 -8.57
N ARG A 46 -5.40 23.09 -8.06
CA ARG A 46 -5.36 22.81 -6.61
C ARG A 46 -4.06 23.28 -5.98
N LEU A 47 -2.91 23.03 -6.60
CA LEU A 47 -1.61 23.54 -6.12
C LEU A 47 -1.61 25.06 -5.98
N ALA A 48 -2.12 25.78 -6.98
CA ALA A 48 -2.24 27.25 -6.94
C ALA A 48 -3.15 27.75 -5.81
N GLN A 49 -4.17 26.97 -5.44
CA GLN A 49 -5.09 27.26 -4.34
C GLN A 49 -4.62 26.70 -2.99
N GLY A 50 -3.50 25.99 -2.95
CA GLY A 50 -3.06 25.27 -1.76
C GLY A 50 -4.07 24.19 -1.32
N GLN A 51 -4.61 23.44 -2.25
CA GLN A 51 -5.49 22.31 -1.95
C GLN A 51 -4.75 21.01 -2.23
N GLY A 52 -5.03 19.99 -1.42
CA GLY A 52 -4.53 18.63 -1.63
C GLY A 52 -5.53 17.72 -2.34
N LEU A 53 -5.27 16.41 -2.29
CA LEU A 53 -6.29 15.41 -2.61
C LEU A 53 -7.36 15.37 -1.51
N THR A 54 -8.56 14.96 -1.90
CA THR A 54 -9.65 14.66 -0.97
C THR A 54 -9.38 13.35 -0.23
N GLY A 55 -10.15 13.09 0.84
CA GLY A 55 -10.10 11.81 1.55
C GLY A 55 -10.32 10.59 0.63
N PRO A 56 -11.38 10.57 -0.19
CA PRO A 56 -11.62 9.50 -1.16
C PRO A 56 -10.47 9.32 -2.17
N GLU A 57 -9.98 10.41 -2.77
CA GLU A 57 -8.86 10.36 -3.74
C GLU A 57 -7.57 9.84 -3.08
N THR A 58 -7.32 10.22 -1.82
CA THR A 58 -6.18 9.73 -1.05
C THR A 58 -6.33 8.24 -0.73
N ALA A 59 -7.53 7.78 -0.40
CA ALA A 59 -7.80 6.38 -0.12
C ALA A 59 -7.59 5.49 -1.36
N VAL A 60 -8.03 5.95 -2.53
CA VAL A 60 -7.78 5.28 -3.81
C VAL A 60 -6.28 5.16 -4.05
N LEU A 61 -5.54 6.29 -3.96
CA LEU A 61 -4.10 6.27 -4.20
C LEU A 61 -3.37 5.34 -3.22
N LEU A 62 -3.79 5.32 -1.96
CA LEU A 62 -3.26 4.42 -0.93
C LEU A 62 -3.52 2.94 -1.24
N ALA A 63 -4.71 2.62 -1.76
CA ALA A 63 -5.04 1.26 -2.18
C ALA A 63 -4.13 0.79 -3.32
N TYR A 64 -3.90 1.64 -4.32
CA TYR A 64 -2.95 1.34 -5.39
C TYR A 64 -1.51 1.19 -4.91
N THR A 65 -1.08 1.98 -3.92
CA THR A 65 0.21 1.76 -3.26
C THR A 65 0.27 0.37 -2.66
N LYS A 66 -0.75 -0.06 -1.91
CA LYS A 66 -0.76 -1.40 -1.29
C LYS A 66 -0.69 -2.51 -2.33
N ILE A 67 -1.45 -2.38 -3.43
CA ILE A 67 -1.48 -3.38 -4.50
C ILE A 67 -0.10 -3.48 -5.15
N THR A 68 0.42 -2.37 -5.67
CA THR A 68 1.70 -2.36 -6.41
C THR A 68 2.88 -2.76 -5.54
N VAL A 69 2.97 -2.27 -4.29
CA VAL A 69 4.02 -2.68 -3.36
C VAL A 69 3.91 -4.16 -3.02
N SER A 70 2.70 -4.71 -2.87
CA SER A 70 2.53 -6.16 -2.63
C SER A 70 3.05 -6.98 -3.81
N GLU A 71 2.71 -6.59 -5.04
CA GLU A 71 3.17 -7.26 -6.26
C GLU A 71 4.69 -7.20 -6.40
N GLU A 72 5.29 -6.03 -6.15
CA GLU A 72 6.74 -5.85 -6.18
C GLU A 72 7.44 -6.70 -5.11
N LEU A 73 6.95 -6.71 -3.87
CA LEU A 73 7.54 -7.49 -2.79
C LEU A 73 7.44 -9.00 -3.05
N LEU A 74 6.33 -9.48 -3.59
CA LEU A 74 6.15 -10.87 -3.99
C LEU A 74 7.13 -11.32 -5.08
N ALA A 75 7.62 -10.39 -5.91
CA ALA A 75 8.65 -10.67 -6.90
C ALA A 75 10.08 -10.76 -6.31
N THR A 76 10.25 -10.42 -5.03
CA THR A 76 11.54 -10.50 -4.32
C THR A 76 11.65 -11.75 -3.44
N SER A 77 12.83 -11.96 -2.86
CA SER A 77 13.06 -12.97 -1.81
C SER A 77 12.71 -12.49 -0.40
N LEU A 78 12.31 -11.21 -0.23
CA LEU A 78 12.04 -10.64 1.09
C LEU A 78 10.95 -11.39 1.86
N PRO A 79 9.83 -11.85 1.26
CA PRO A 79 8.80 -12.61 1.98
C PRO A 79 9.29 -13.95 2.58
N ASP A 80 10.43 -14.48 2.11
CA ASP A 80 11.04 -15.71 2.65
C ASP A 80 12.09 -15.43 3.74
N ASP A 81 12.39 -14.16 4.03
CA ASP A 81 13.41 -13.80 5.00
C ASP A 81 13.03 -14.35 6.38
N PRO A 82 13.91 -15.14 7.04
CA PRO A 82 13.65 -15.66 8.39
C PRO A 82 13.25 -14.58 9.41
N TYR A 83 13.69 -13.33 9.21
CA TYR A 83 13.30 -12.19 10.05
C TYR A 83 11.79 -11.89 10.00
N LEU A 84 11.13 -12.19 8.88
CA LEU A 84 9.69 -11.94 8.70
C LEU A 84 8.81 -13.13 9.12
N ARG A 85 9.41 -14.24 9.57
CA ARG A 85 8.67 -15.43 10.00
C ARG A 85 7.65 -15.13 11.10
N GLU A 86 7.96 -14.19 11.99
CA GLU A 86 7.02 -13.79 13.03
C GLU A 86 5.75 -13.15 12.45
N LEU A 87 5.84 -12.39 11.36
CA LEU A 87 4.68 -11.79 10.68
C LEU A 87 3.73 -12.86 10.14
N LEU A 88 4.29 -13.93 9.57
CA LEU A 88 3.51 -15.08 9.10
C LEU A 88 2.75 -15.72 10.26
N HIS A 89 3.42 -15.96 11.38
CA HIS A 89 2.80 -16.59 12.55
C HIS A 89 1.73 -15.70 13.18
N CYS A 90 1.98 -14.39 13.28
CA CYS A 90 1.03 -13.42 13.83
C CYS A 90 -0.30 -13.33 13.06
N TYR A 91 -0.33 -13.76 11.79
CA TYR A 91 -1.58 -13.90 11.04
C TYR A 91 -2.50 -15.00 11.60
N PHE A 92 -1.93 -16.07 12.16
CA PHE A 92 -2.69 -17.23 12.62
C PHE A 92 -3.04 -17.17 14.12
N PRO A 93 -4.21 -17.70 14.53
CA PRO A 93 -4.59 -17.83 15.94
C PRO A 93 -3.56 -18.61 16.78
N ALA A 94 -3.49 -18.30 18.09
CA ALA A 94 -2.54 -18.93 19.03
C ALA A 94 -2.57 -20.47 19.01
N ALA A 95 -3.77 -21.07 18.99
CA ALA A 95 -3.92 -22.52 18.94
C ALA A 95 -3.26 -23.17 17.71
N LEU A 96 -3.25 -22.49 16.56
CA LEU A 96 -2.58 -23.00 15.35
C LEU A 96 -1.06 -22.80 15.42
N ARG A 97 -0.60 -21.68 16.00
CA ARG A 97 0.83 -21.42 16.21
C ARG A 97 1.46 -22.48 17.11
N GLU A 98 0.79 -22.86 18.20
CA GLU A 98 1.31 -23.82 19.18
C GLU A 98 1.28 -25.27 18.67
N GLY A 99 0.22 -25.67 17.97
CA GLY A 99 0.03 -27.06 17.53
C GLY A 99 0.58 -27.38 16.14
N PHE A 100 0.78 -26.37 15.29
CA PHE A 100 1.02 -26.56 13.85
C PHE A 100 2.07 -25.61 13.26
N ALA A 101 3.04 -25.16 14.07
CA ALA A 101 4.10 -24.23 13.63
C ALA A 101 4.76 -24.66 12.31
N ASP A 102 5.22 -25.91 12.22
CA ASP A 102 5.87 -26.43 11.01
C ASP A 102 4.96 -26.40 9.77
N ARG A 103 3.64 -26.55 9.96
CA ARG A 103 2.67 -26.47 8.86
C ARG A 103 2.41 -25.03 8.43
N ILE A 104 2.49 -24.08 9.37
CA ILE A 104 2.41 -22.65 9.08
C ILE A 104 3.62 -22.23 8.25
N ASP A 105 4.82 -22.66 8.61
CA ASP A 105 6.05 -22.31 7.88
C ASP A 105 6.06 -22.85 6.46
N ASN A 106 5.46 -24.02 6.24
CA ASN A 106 5.33 -24.65 4.93
C ASN A 106 3.99 -24.34 4.24
N HIS A 107 3.26 -23.32 4.71
CA HIS A 107 1.96 -23.00 4.14
C HIS A 107 2.09 -22.60 2.66
N PRO A 108 1.24 -23.09 1.74
CA PRO A 108 1.35 -22.77 0.32
C PRO A 108 1.31 -21.27 0.00
N LEU A 109 0.62 -20.50 0.84
CA LEU A 109 0.49 -19.03 0.73
C LEU A 109 1.36 -18.24 1.71
N HIS A 110 2.41 -18.83 2.27
CA HIS A 110 3.20 -18.13 3.29
C HIS A 110 3.76 -16.80 2.79
N ARG A 111 4.20 -16.73 1.53
CA ARG A 111 4.72 -15.51 0.88
C ARG A 111 3.65 -14.43 0.79
N GLU A 112 2.45 -14.80 0.34
CA GLU A 112 1.31 -13.91 0.16
C GLU A 112 0.80 -13.37 1.49
N ILE A 113 0.73 -14.23 2.52
CA ILE A 113 0.32 -13.84 3.87
C ILE A 113 1.35 -12.87 4.47
N THR A 114 2.63 -13.22 4.46
CA THR A 114 3.71 -12.36 4.98
C THR A 114 3.71 -11.01 4.30
N THR A 115 3.60 -10.98 2.96
CA THR A 115 3.55 -9.73 2.19
C THR A 115 2.34 -8.89 2.56
N THR A 116 1.16 -9.51 2.67
CA THR A 116 -0.08 -8.81 3.04
C THR A 116 0.02 -8.17 4.41
N VAL A 117 0.60 -8.87 5.39
CA VAL A 117 0.81 -8.34 6.74
C VAL A 117 1.82 -7.20 6.71
N LEU A 118 2.97 -7.39 6.06
CA LEU A 118 4.03 -6.39 5.94
C LEU A 118 3.56 -5.09 5.28
N VAL A 119 2.84 -5.19 4.16
CA VAL A 119 2.31 -4.02 3.43
C VAL A 119 1.27 -3.29 4.27
N ASN A 120 0.37 -4.01 4.94
CA ASN A 120 -0.61 -3.38 5.81
C ASN A 120 0.04 -2.64 6.98
N ASP A 121 1.06 -3.23 7.62
CA ASP A 121 1.77 -2.58 8.72
C ASP A 121 2.54 -1.34 8.25
N THR A 122 3.31 -1.46 7.16
CA THR A 122 4.12 -0.38 6.59
C THR A 122 3.26 0.80 6.14
N VAL A 123 2.16 0.52 5.42
CA VAL A 123 1.32 1.56 4.83
C VAL A 123 0.37 2.20 5.85
N ASN A 124 -0.04 1.49 6.90
CA ASN A 124 -0.90 2.07 7.94
C ASN A 124 -0.12 2.93 8.96
N THR A 125 1.17 2.65 9.14
CA THR A 125 2.06 3.33 10.09
C THR A 125 2.82 4.51 9.47
N GLY A 126 3.02 4.50 8.14
CA GLY A 126 3.59 5.61 7.37
C GLY A 126 2.75 6.89 7.30
#